data_AF-A0A0R3WXD6-F1
#
_entry.id   AF-A0A0R3WXD6-F1
#
_cell.length_a   1.000
_cell.length_b   1.000
_cell.length_c   1.000
_cell.angle_alpha   90.00
_cell.angle_beta   90.00
_cell.angle_gamma   90.00
#
_symmetry.space_group_name_H-M   'P 1'
#
loop_
_entity.id
_entity.type
_entity.pdbx_description
1 polymer ?
#
loop_
_entity_poly.entity_id
_entity_poly.type
_entity_poly.pdbx_seq_one_letter_code
_entity_poly.pdbx_strand_id
1 'polypeptide(L)'
;LAYLTLDATRAVFAIVLLFSTLLKLLFIGLLFKTQSYISKYLQDMDFDNIYIGDVYERIDERRKNESRMYLLPLKSHERKTVFWHKIGYTGAEWVRAIKAVIKSTILGIGLTMLFAADNYLHSLMYVLDVVTQGDLKLGGSSGQSNTAAAATLLAGDGFAAELIKGILDGFLNLMNIDLTYKLSGCAPKVILSSHDLRFRFGILWATLLLLGIFSGYLLRLRHIVVGFFYPMAHQRRQVHLYNTMLANRMRDLNTNRNLLVQRVKENRLQHEVRLLSKPSMIAEVAPKLAKVLRLTKGTCVICRDTREPGSEMYICPVDGCATCHQCQRIISNDPEFCVACVDRNEASITDALGKLEQIYKNRSPNLT
;
A
#
# COMPACT_ATOMS: atom_id res chain seq x y z
N LEU A 1 -31.37 38.40 -15.27
CA LEU A 1 -31.04 37.57 -14.09
C LEU A 1 -31.85 36.27 -14.04
N ALA A 2 -33.19 36.30 -14.13
CA ALA A 2 -34.05 35.11 -14.02
C ALA A 2 -33.83 34.03 -15.11
N TYR A 3 -33.51 34.41 -16.35
CA TYR A 3 -33.23 33.47 -17.44
C TYR A 3 -31.90 32.73 -17.23
N LEU A 4 -30.85 33.43 -16.78
CA LEU A 4 -29.55 32.84 -16.44
C LEU A 4 -29.65 31.84 -15.28
N THR A 5 -30.50 32.11 -14.28
CA THR A 5 -30.71 31.18 -13.16
C THR A 5 -31.50 29.93 -13.56
N LEU A 6 -32.37 30.03 -14.56
CA LEU A 6 -33.13 28.88 -15.07
C LEU A 6 -32.25 27.91 -15.88
N ASP A 7 -31.35 28.44 -16.71
CA ASP A 7 -30.40 27.62 -17.46
C ASP A 7 -29.34 26.98 -16.55
N ALA A 8 -28.85 27.73 -15.55
CA ALA A 8 -27.93 27.20 -14.55
C ALA A 8 -28.57 26.06 -13.73
N THR A 9 -29.83 26.21 -13.30
CA THR A 9 -30.52 25.14 -12.55
C THR A 9 -30.77 23.91 -13.42
N ARG A 10 -31.20 24.07 -14.68
CA ARG A 10 -31.33 22.96 -15.64
C ARG A 10 -30.02 22.22 -15.86
N ALA A 11 -28.90 22.94 -16.01
CA ALA A 11 -27.58 22.35 -16.14
C ALA A 11 -27.18 21.55 -14.90
N VAL A 12 -27.40 22.11 -13.69
CA VAL A 12 -27.13 21.40 -12.43
C VAL A 12 -27.99 20.13 -12.32
N PHE A 13 -29.29 20.19 -12.64
CA PHE A 13 -30.16 19.01 -12.65
C PHE A 13 -29.68 17.95 -13.64
N ALA A 14 -29.27 18.34 -14.85
CA ALA A 14 -28.72 17.42 -15.84
C ALA A 14 -27.43 16.73 -15.34
N ILE A 15 -26.53 17.47 -14.70
CA ILE A 15 -25.30 16.93 -14.10
C ILE A 15 -25.61 15.96 -12.97
N VAL A 16 -26.54 16.30 -12.08
CA VAL A 16 -26.95 15.42 -10.98
C VAL A 16 -27.59 14.13 -11.51
N LEU A 17 -28.45 14.24 -12.53
CA LEU A 17 -29.05 13.07 -13.18
C LEU A 17 -27.99 12.19 -13.84
N LEU A 18 -27.04 12.80 -14.56
CA LEU A 18 -25.93 12.07 -15.20
C LEU A 18 -25.07 11.36 -14.15
N PHE A 19 -24.71 12.02 -13.05
CA PHE A 19 -23.93 11.39 -11.99
C PHE A 19 -24.70 10.24 -11.32
N SER A 20 -26.00 10.45 -11.08
CA SER A 20 -26.90 9.42 -10.53
C SER A 20 -27.01 8.20 -11.46
N THR A 21 -27.16 8.39 -12.77
CA THR A 21 -27.20 7.27 -13.73
C THR A 21 -25.86 6.55 -13.83
N LEU A 22 -24.74 7.28 -13.84
CA LEU A 22 -23.40 6.68 -13.81
C LEU A 22 -23.19 5.82 -12.55
N LEU A 23 -23.59 6.31 -11.37
CA LEU A 23 -23.48 5.54 -10.13
C LEU A 23 -24.32 4.25 -10.18
N LYS A 24 -25.53 4.30 -10.74
CA LYS A 24 -26.37 3.11 -10.93
C LYS A 24 -25.72 2.10 -11.88
N LEU A 25 -25.13 2.56 -12.99
CA LEU A 25 -24.41 1.71 -13.92
C LEU A 25 -23.17 1.07 -13.29
N LEU A 26 -22.42 1.83 -12.48
CA LEU A 26 -21.30 1.31 -11.71
C LEU A 26 -21.74 0.23 -10.71
N PHE A 27 -22.88 0.43 -10.04
CA PHE A 27 -23.46 -0.56 -9.14
C PHE A 27 -23.85 -1.85 -9.87
N ILE A 28 -24.55 -1.75 -11.01
CA ILE A 28 -24.88 -2.89 -11.86
C ILE A 28 -23.61 -3.61 -12.33
N GLY A 29 -22.59 -2.87 -12.76
CA GLY A 29 -21.30 -3.42 -13.14
C GLY A 29 -20.60 -4.18 -12.00
N LEU A 30 -20.72 -3.68 -10.76
CA LEU A 30 -20.21 -4.35 -9.57
C LEU A 30 -20.95 -5.67 -9.30
N LEU A 31 -22.27 -5.70 -9.46
CA LEU A 31 -23.06 -6.94 -9.35
C LEU A 31 -22.62 -7.98 -10.39
N PHE A 32 -22.45 -7.59 -11.66
CA PHE A 32 -21.95 -8.50 -12.69
C PHE A 32 -20.54 -9.03 -12.39
N LYS A 33 -19.64 -8.17 -11.88
CA LYS A 33 -18.29 -8.62 -11.46
C LYS A 33 -18.35 -9.60 -10.29
N THR A 34 -19.22 -9.37 -9.32
CA THR A 34 -19.42 -10.28 -8.18
C THR A 34 -19.98 -11.62 -8.64
N GLN A 35 -21.02 -11.60 -9.48
CA GLN A 35 -21.60 -12.83 -10.03
C GLN A 35 -20.57 -13.59 -10.88
N SER A 36 -19.82 -12.89 -11.73
CA SER A 36 -18.75 -13.51 -12.52
C SER A 36 -17.67 -14.15 -11.64
N TYR A 37 -17.31 -13.50 -10.52
CA TYR A 37 -16.37 -14.07 -9.56
C TYR A 37 -16.92 -15.34 -8.90
N ILE A 38 -18.18 -15.33 -8.45
CA ILE A 38 -18.83 -16.51 -7.85
C ILE A 38 -18.93 -17.64 -8.87
N SER A 39 -19.37 -17.37 -10.09
CA SER A 39 -19.46 -18.38 -11.15
C SER A 39 -18.09 -19.02 -11.42
N LYS A 40 -17.03 -18.22 -11.56
CA LYS A 40 -15.66 -18.75 -11.73
C LYS A 40 -15.19 -19.54 -10.51
N TYR A 41 -15.50 -19.07 -9.30
CA TYR A 41 -15.20 -19.78 -8.07
C TYR A 41 -15.89 -21.15 -7.98
N LEU A 42 -17.10 -21.29 -8.53
CA LEU A 42 -17.81 -22.57 -8.50
C LEU A 42 -17.42 -23.52 -9.63
N GLN A 43 -17.01 -22.99 -10.79
CA GLN A 43 -16.69 -23.78 -11.98
C GLN A 43 -15.22 -24.18 -12.08
N ASP A 44 -14.30 -23.27 -11.75
CA ASP A 44 -12.86 -23.46 -11.92
C ASP A 44 -12.19 -23.68 -10.56
N MET A 45 -11.65 -24.89 -10.37
CA MET A 45 -11.00 -25.32 -9.13
C MET A 45 -9.62 -24.70 -8.91
N ASP A 46 -8.97 -24.18 -9.95
CA ASP A 46 -7.65 -23.55 -9.89
C ASP A 46 -7.75 -22.02 -9.71
N PHE A 47 -8.87 -21.42 -10.13
CA PHE A 47 -9.12 -19.98 -10.02
C PHE A 47 -9.08 -19.48 -8.57
N ASP A 48 -8.10 -18.65 -8.18
CA ASP A 48 -8.00 -18.08 -6.80
C ASP A 48 -7.98 -19.15 -5.69
N ASN A 49 -7.49 -20.36 -6.02
CA ASN A 49 -7.34 -21.48 -5.07
C ASN A 49 -5.93 -21.52 -4.47
N ILE A 50 -5.57 -20.46 -3.76
CA ILE A 50 -4.21 -20.27 -3.21
C ILE A 50 -4.20 -20.22 -1.68
N TYR A 51 -5.34 -20.43 -1.04
CA TYR A 51 -5.50 -20.30 0.41
C TYR A 51 -5.59 -21.68 1.06
N ILE A 52 -4.65 -21.98 1.96
CA ILE A 52 -4.73 -23.14 2.85
C ILE A 52 -5.69 -22.81 3.98
N GLY A 53 -6.61 -23.74 4.27
CA GLY A 53 -7.47 -23.67 5.45
C GLY A 53 -7.74 -25.05 6.02
N ASP A 54 -8.70 -25.14 6.93
CA ASP A 54 -8.80 -26.22 7.92
C ASP A 54 -8.97 -27.63 7.34
N VAL A 55 -9.61 -27.80 6.18
CA VAL A 55 -9.74 -29.12 5.55
C VAL A 55 -8.38 -29.61 5.06
N TYR A 56 -7.58 -28.71 4.48
CA TYR A 56 -6.23 -29.04 4.01
C TYR A 56 -5.36 -29.50 5.17
N GLU A 57 -5.40 -28.78 6.30
CA GLU A 57 -4.59 -29.10 7.48
C GLU A 57 -5.00 -30.43 8.12
N ARG A 58 -6.31 -30.69 8.25
CA ARG A 58 -6.82 -31.98 8.75
C ARG A 58 -6.42 -33.16 7.87
N ILE A 59 -6.44 -32.99 6.54
CA ILE A 59 -5.97 -34.03 5.61
C ILE A 59 -4.48 -34.29 5.82
N ASP A 60 -3.69 -33.23 6.03
CA ASP A 60 -2.26 -33.33 6.23
C ASP A 60 -1.88 -34.03 7.54
N GLU A 61 -2.51 -33.63 8.65
CA GLU A 61 -2.31 -34.24 9.96
C GLU A 61 -2.66 -35.73 9.94
N ARG A 62 -3.78 -36.09 9.33
CA ARG A 62 -4.16 -37.50 9.17
C ARG A 62 -3.10 -38.27 8.37
N ARG A 63 -2.62 -37.73 7.24
CA ARG A 63 -1.59 -38.37 6.42
C ARG A 63 -0.25 -38.50 7.16
N LYS A 64 0.10 -37.49 7.97
CA LYS A 64 1.29 -37.51 8.82
C LYS A 64 1.21 -38.63 9.86
N ASN A 65 0.04 -38.80 10.49
CA ASN A 65 -0.21 -39.88 11.47
C ASN A 65 -0.17 -41.26 10.83
N GLU A 66 -0.66 -41.38 9.59
CA GLU A 66 -0.58 -42.61 8.78
C GLU A 66 0.83 -42.87 8.23
N SER A 67 1.84 -42.08 8.61
CA SER A 67 3.21 -42.14 8.09
C SER A 67 3.33 -42.00 6.56
N ARG A 68 2.29 -41.45 5.92
CA ARG A 68 2.28 -41.16 4.48
C ARG A 68 2.99 -39.85 4.18
N MET A 69 3.17 -39.56 2.90
CA MET A 69 3.69 -38.26 2.46
C MET A 69 2.72 -37.15 2.87
N TYR A 70 3.27 -36.09 3.46
CA TYR A 70 2.55 -34.92 3.95
C TYR A 70 3.20 -33.63 3.43
N LEU A 71 2.47 -32.52 3.50
CA LEU A 71 2.78 -31.22 2.91
C LEU A 71 3.28 -30.20 3.93
N LEU A 72 2.77 -30.16 5.16
CA LEU A 72 3.19 -29.17 6.16
C LEU A 72 4.39 -29.67 6.98
N PRO A 73 5.42 -28.83 7.22
CA PRO A 73 5.54 -27.42 6.82
C PRO A 73 5.83 -27.24 5.33
N LEU A 74 5.29 -26.16 4.75
CA LEU A 74 5.56 -25.79 3.36
C LEU A 74 7.05 -25.51 3.13
N LYS A 75 7.57 -25.84 1.95
CA LYS A 75 8.94 -25.52 1.53
C LYS A 75 9.06 -24.04 1.11
N SER A 76 10.28 -23.51 1.07
CA SER A 76 10.51 -22.09 0.76
C SER A 76 9.94 -21.65 -0.59
N HIS A 77 9.96 -22.51 -1.61
CA HIS A 77 9.41 -22.20 -2.94
C HIS A 77 7.88 -22.29 -2.97
N GLU A 78 7.27 -23.27 -2.30
CA GLU A 78 5.81 -23.43 -2.21
C GLU A 78 5.16 -22.28 -1.40
N ARG A 79 5.87 -21.74 -0.40
CA ARG A 79 5.43 -20.55 0.34
C ARG A 79 5.27 -19.32 -0.55
N LYS A 80 5.83 -19.28 -1.76
CA LYS A 80 5.66 -18.16 -2.69
C LYS A 80 4.35 -18.24 -3.47
N THR A 81 3.86 -19.45 -3.73
CA THR A 81 2.67 -19.70 -4.55
C THR A 81 1.40 -19.81 -3.71
N VAL A 82 1.53 -20.26 -2.45
CA VAL A 82 0.39 -20.54 -1.58
C VAL A 82 0.43 -19.70 -0.30
N PHE A 83 -0.76 -19.32 0.17
CA PHE A 83 -1.02 -18.61 1.40
C PHE A 83 -1.32 -19.58 2.54
N TRP A 84 -0.49 -19.51 3.58
CA TRP A 84 -0.66 -20.27 4.81
C TRP A 84 -0.46 -19.34 6.00
N HIS A 85 -1.55 -19.05 6.73
CA HIS A 85 -1.56 -18.24 7.97
C HIS A 85 -0.78 -16.90 7.92
N LYS A 86 -0.61 -16.30 6.73
CA LYS A 86 0.14 -15.05 6.58
C LYS A 86 -0.73 -13.85 6.94
N ILE A 87 -0.43 -13.23 8.08
CA ILE A 87 -1.09 -12.00 8.52
C ILE A 87 -0.65 -10.79 7.68
N GLY A 88 0.59 -10.79 7.17
CA GLY A 88 1.15 -9.67 6.40
C GLY A 88 0.65 -9.55 4.95
N TYR A 89 0.78 -8.34 4.41
CA TYR A 89 0.54 -8.02 3.00
C TYR A 89 1.59 -8.67 2.08
N THR A 90 1.12 -9.18 0.94
CA THR A 90 1.96 -9.73 -0.14
C THR A 90 2.45 -8.62 -1.05
N GLY A 91 3.59 -8.80 -1.72
CA GLY A 91 4.10 -7.82 -2.69
C GLY A 91 3.08 -7.39 -3.74
N ALA A 92 2.30 -8.34 -4.28
CA ALA A 92 1.22 -8.03 -5.23
C ALA A 92 0.07 -7.21 -4.61
N GLU A 93 -0.27 -7.48 -3.35
CA GLU A 93 -1.30 -6.74 -2.62
C GLU A 93 -0.81 -5.34 -2.25
N TRP A 94 0.46 -5.19 -1.86
CA TRP A 94 1.11 -3.91 -1.62
C TRP A 94 1.08 -3.02 -2.86
N VAL A 95 1.49 -3.55 -4.01
CA VAL A 95 1.47 -2.79 -5.28
C VAL A 95 0.04 -2.31 -5.59
N ARG A 96 -0.98 -3.13 -5.32
CA ARG A 96 -2.38 -2.74 -5.54
C ARG A 96 -2.87 -1.69 -4.54
N ALA A 97 -2.55 -1.85 -3.26
CA ALA A 97 -2.89 -0.88 -2.22
C ALA A 97 -2.20 0.47 -2.48
N ILE A 98 -0.91 0.47 -2.84
CA ILE A 98 -0.16 1.67 -3.22
C ILE A 98 -0.82 2.36 -4.42
N LYS A 99 -1.19 1.62 -5.47
CA LYS A 99 -1.91 2.22 -6.62
C LYS A 99 -3.24 2.85 -6.21
N ALA A 100 -4.00 2.22 -5.32
CA ALA A 100 -5.26 2.76 -4.82
C ALA A 100 -5.05 4.03 -3.99
N VAL A 101 -4.05 4.02 -3.10
CA VAL A 101 -3.66 5.18 -2.29
C VAL A 101 -3.19 6.32 -3.18
N ILE A 102 -2.26 6.09 -4.13
CA ILE A 102 -1.80 7.12 -5.06
C ILE A 102 -2.97 7.76 -5.80
N LYS A 103 -3.90 6.96 -6.34
CA LYS A 103 -5.09 7.48 -7.03
C LYS A 103 -5.94 8.35 -6.11
N SER A 104 -6.18 7.91 -4.87
CA SER A 104 -6.94 8.68 -3.87
C SER A 104 -6.23 9.96 -3.45
N THR A 105 -4.90 9.93 -3.33
CA THR A 105 -4.08 11.08 -2.97
C THR A 105 -4.06 12.12 -4.08
N ILE A 106 -3.90 11.74 -5.36
CA ILE A 106 -3.96 12.67 -6.50
C ILE A 106 -5.31 13.39 -6.53
N LEU A 107 -6.40 12.66 -6.35
CA LEU A 107 -7.75 13.23 -6.27
C LEU A 107 -7.85 14.22 -5.10
N GLY A 108 -7.38 13.83 -3.92
CA GLY A 108 -7.35 14.68 -2.73
C GLY A 108 -6.58 15.98 -2.93
N ILE A 109 -5.37 15.90 -3.49
CA ILE A 109 -4.53 17.07 -3.77
C ILE A 109 -5.25 18.02 -4.71
N GLY A 110 -5.81 17.53 -5.82
CA GLY A 110 -6.54 18.37 -6.78
C GLY A 110 -7.71 19.12 -6.12
N LEU A 111 -8.49 18.44 -5.28
CA LEU A 111 -9.60 19.06 -4.55
C LEU A 111 -9.14 20.02 -3.44
N THR A 112 -8.02 19.73 -2.76
CA THR A 112 -7.44 20.65 -1.78
C THR A 112 -6.92 21.93 -2.43
N MET A 113 -6.35 21.84 -3.63
CA MET A 113 -5.94 23.00 -4.43
C MET A 113 -7.16 23.86 -4.81
N LEU A 114 -8.30 23.25 -5.14
CA LEU A 114 -9.54 23.99 -5.39
C LEU A 114 -10.01 24.75 -4.13
N PHE A 115 -9.99 24.13 -2.95
CA PHE A 115 -10.33 24.83 -1.71
C PHE A 115 -9.30 25.91 -1.35
N ALA A 116 -8.02 25.73 -1.67
CA ALA A 116 -7.01 26.76 -1.48
C ALA A 116 -7.24 27.95 -2.41
N ALA A 117 -7.57 27.70 -3.69
CA ALA A 117 -7.94 28.73 -4.64
C ALA A 117 -9.21 29.49 -4.21
N ASP A 118 -10.23 28.78 -3.70
CA ASP A 118 -11.43 29.37 -3.11
C ASP A 118 -11.10 30.31 -1.94
N ASN A 119 -10.21 29.90 -1.02
CA ASN A 119 -9.74 30.76 0.07
C ASN A 119 -8.96 31.98 -0.44
N TYR A 120 -8.11 31.81 -1.46
CA TYR A 120 -7.34 32.91 -2.03
C TYR A 120 -8.25 33.94 -2.71
N LEU A 121 -9.21 33.46 -3.52
CA LEU A 121 -10.22 34.30 -4.16
C LEU A 121 -11.07 35.03 -3.11
N HIS A 122 -11.46 34.34 -2.04
CA HIS A 122 -12.17 34.96 -0.93
C HIS A 122 -11.34 36.06 -0.26
N SER A 123 -10.06 35.82 0.02
CA SER A 123 -9.17 36.82 0.61
C SER A 123 -9.00 38.05 -0.29
N LEU A 124 -8.86 37.85 -1.61
CA LEU A 124 -8.77 38.95 -2.56
C LEU A 124 -10.08 39.75 -2.58
N MET A 125 -11.21 39.06 -2.68
CA MET A 125 -12.54 39.69 -2.69
C MET A 125 -12.86 40.41 -1.38
N TYR A 126 -12.42 39.89 -0.23
CA TYR A 126 -12.58 40.53 1.08
C TYR A 126 -11.82 41.86 1.16
N VAL A 127 -10.59 41.92 0.65
CA VAL A 127 -9.83 43.18 0.59
C VAL A 127 -10.57 44.20 -0.30
N LEU A 128 -11.12 43.77 -1.44
CA LEU A 128 -11.92 44.64 -2.30
C LEU A 128 -13.19 45.13 -1.60
N ASP A 129 -13.90 44.27 -0.85
CA ASP A 129 -15.06 44.65 -0.06
C ASP A 129 -14.70 45.74 0.97
N VAL A 130 -13.66 45.53 1.77
CA VAL A 130 -13.18 46.51 2.77
C VAL A 130 -12.79 47.85 2.13
N VAL A 131 -12.10 47.84 0.98
CA VAL A 131 -11.71 49.08 0.27
C VAL A 131 -12.92 49.80 -0.31
N THR A 132 -13.94 49.07 -0.77
CA THR A 132 -15.18 49.65 -1.33
C THR A 132 -16.14 50.18 -0.28
N GLN A 133 -15.92 49.88 1.01
CA GLN A 133 -16.66 50.48 2.12
C GLN A 133 -16.16 51.89 2.51
N GLY A 134 -15.02 52.34 1.97
CA GLY A 134 -14.53 53.70 2.15
C GLY A 134 -15.33 54.72 1.33
N ASP A 135 -15.74 55.82 1.97
CA ASP A 135 -16.36 56.96 1.27
C ASP A 135 -15.28 57.75 0.53
N LEU A 136 -15.35 57.78 -0.80
CA LEU A 136 -14.43 58.59 -1.61
C LEU A 136 -14.97 60.03 -1.69
N LYS A 137 -14.31 60.94 -0.98
CA LYS A 137 -14.55 62.38 -1.08
C LYS A 137 -13.69 62.95 -2.20
N LEU A 138 -14.31 63.35 -3.30
CA LEU A 138 -13.66 64.07 -4.39
C LEU A 138 -14.22 65.49 -4.37
N GLY A 139 -13.46 66.42 -3.80
CA GLY A 139 -13.89 67.80 -3.54
C GLY A 139 -12.80 68.54 -2.78
N GLY A 140 -12.51 69.77 -3.17
CA GLY A 140 -11.28 70.48 -2.87
C GLY A 140 -11.10 70.81 -1.39
N SER A 141 -10.27 70.03 -0.69
CA SER A 141 -9.53 70.53 0.47
C SER A 141 -8.38 71.45 0.01
N SER A 142 -8.68 72.50 -0.75
CA SER A 142 -7.84 73.70 -0.69
C SER A 142 -8.25 74.39 0.60
N GLY A 143 -7.48 74.15 1.66
CA GLY A 143 -7.68 74.84 2.93
C GLY A 143 -7.85 76.33 2.68
N GLN A 144 -8.88 76.90 3.30
CA GLN A 144 -9.02 78.35 3.48
C GLN A 144 -8.63 79.11 2.20
N SER A 145 -9.39 78.94 1.11
CA SER A 145 -9.33 79.91 0.03
C SER A 145 -9.67 81.25 0.67
N ASN A 146 -8.65 82.07 0.91
CA ASN A 146 -8.81 83.44 1.34
C ASN A 146 -9.53 84.16 0.19
N THR A 147 -10.86 84.08 0.18
CA THR A 147 -11.76 84.84 -0.69
C THR A 147 -11.43 86.33 -0.58
N ALA A 148 -10.95 86.75 0.60
CA ALA A 148 -10.39 88.06 0.84
C ALA A 148 -9.17 88.40 -0.04
N ALA A 149 -8.25 87.45 -0.31
CA ALA A 149 -7.00 87.71 -1.03
C ALA A 149 -7.19 87.91 -2.54
N ALA A 150 -8.07 87.12 -3.17
CA ALA A 150 -8.40 87.28 -4.60
C ALA A 150 -9.28 88.51 -4.84
N ALA A 151 -10.19 88.83 -3.92
CA ALA A 151 -10.99 90.06 -3.97
C ALA A 151 -10.15 91.33 -3.78
N THR A 152 -9.10 91.30 -2.95
CA THR A 152 -8.18 92.45 -2.77
C THR A 152 -7.31 92.76 -3.98
N LEU A 153 -7.11 91.82 -4.92
CA LEU A 153 -6.30 92.08 -6.12
C LEU A 153 -7.04 92.91 -7.18
N LEU A 154 -8.36 93.07 -7.04
CA LEU A 154 -9.24 93.83 -7.93
C LEU A 154 -9.76 95.09 -7.20
N ALA A 155 -8.85 96.00 -6.86
CA ALA A 155 -9.18 97.30 -6.26
C ALA A 155 -9.65 98.28 -7.34
N GLY A 156 -10.89 98.12 -7.81
CA GLY A 156 -11.55 99.04 -8.74
C GLY A 156 -13.06 99.00 -8.56
N ASP A 157 -13.69 100.18 -8.48
CA ASP A 157 -15.11 100.36 -8.15
C ASP A 157 -15.92 100.75 -9.40
N GLY A 158 -15.89 99.88 -10.41
CA GLY A 158 -16.53 100.10 -11.70
C GLY A 158 -17.30 98.88 -12.19
N PHE A 159 -18.26 99.10 -13.10
CA PHE A 159 -19.17 98.06 -13.62
C PHE A 159 -18.45 96.79 -14.11
N ALA A 160 -17.31 96.93 -14.78
CA ALA A 160 -16.52 95.78 -15.28
C ALA A 160 -15.89 94.95 -14.14
N ALA A 161 -15.46 95.60 -13.05
CA ALA A 161 -14.88 94.91 -11.89
C ALA A 161 -15.95 94.10 -11.15
N GLU A 162 -17.17 94.63 -11.05
CA GLU A 162 -18.30 93.93 -10.44
C GLU A 162 -18.73 92.70 -11.25
N LEU A 163 -18.68 92.80 -12.58
CA LEU A 163 -18.97 91.68 -13.48
C LEU A 163 -17.93 90.56 -13.36
N ILE A 164 -16.64 90.91 -13.26
CA ILE A 164 -15.54 89.95 -13.07
C ILE A 164 -15.63 89.30 -11.69
N LYS A 165 -15.95 90.06 -10.63
CA LYS A 165 -16.19 89.52 -9.29
C LYS A 165 -17.35 88.53 -9.28
N GLY A 166 -18.48 88.87 -9.93
CA GLY A 166 -19.63 87.98 -10.05
C GLY A 166 -19.32 86.69 -10.81
N ILE A 167 -18.52 86.75 -11.87
CA ILE A 167 -18.05 85.57 -12.61
C ILE A 167 -17.11 84.72 -11.75
N LEU A 168 -16.13 85.35 -11.08
CA LEU A 168 -15.15 84.64 -10.24
C LEU A 168 -15.83 83.95 -9.05
N ASP A 169 -16.76 84.63 -8.40
CA ASP A 169 -17.55 84.07 -7.29
C ASP A 169 -18.48 82.94 -7.79
N GLY A 170 -19.06 83.08 -8.98
CA GLY A 170 -19.80 82.00 -9.64
C GLY A 170 -18.93 80.76 -9.92
N PHE A 171 -17.71 80.95 -10.45
CA PHE A 171 -16.75 79.86 -10.70
C PHE A 171 -16.23 79.22 -9.42
N LEU A 172 -15.95 80.01 -8.38
CA LEU A 172 -15.52 79.50 -7.08
C LEU A 172 -16.63 78.72 -6.39
N ASN A 173 -17.87 79.18 -6.47
CA ASN A 173 -19.04 78.44 -5.97
C ASN A 173 -19.30 77.16 -6.77
N LEU A 174 -19.06 77.15 -8.08
CA LEU A 174 -19.12 75.94 -8.92
C LEU A 174 -17.99 74.93 -8.60
N MET A 175 -16.83 75.40 -8.14
CA MET A 175 -15.71 74.55 -7.71
C MET A 175 -15.86 74.01 -6.29
N ASN A 176 -16.73 74.62 -5.47
CA ASN A 176 -16.99 74.23 -4.08
C ASN A 176 -18.11 73.17 -3.97
N ILE A 177 -18.03 72.12 -4.78
CA ILE A 177 -18.99 71.02 -4.75
C ILE A 177 -18.29 69.80 -4.13
N ASP A 178 -18.64 69.49 -2.89
CA ASP A 178 -18.22 68.27 -2.21
C ASP A 178 -19.03 67.07 -2.72
N LEU A 179 -18.45 66.33 -3.65
CA LEU A 179 -19.05 65.08 -4.15
C LEU A 179 -18.62 63.93 -3.24
N THR A 180 -19.58 63.39 -2.50
CA THR A 180 -19.40 62.19 -1.66
C THR A 180 -20.00 60.98 -2.36
N TYR A 181 -19.13 60.11 -2.90
CA TYR A 181 -19.57 58.89 -3.57
C TYR A 181 -19.54 57.71 -2.58
N LYS A 182 -20.72 57.11 -2.33
CA LYS A 182 -20.85 55.88 -1.53
C LYS A 182 -20.53 54.67 -2.41
N LEU A 183 -19.32 54.16 -2.30
CA LEU A 183 -18.84 53.03 -3.09
C LEU A 183 -19.39 51.66 -2.60
N SER A 184 -20.05 51.65 -1.44
CA SER A 184 -20.65 50.48 -0.81
C SER A 184 -21.74 49.79 -1.63
N GLY A 185 -22.40 50.51 -2.55
CA GLY A 185 -23.42 49.95 -3.46
C GLY A 185 -22.83 49.02 -4.54
N CYS A 186 -21.54 49.17 -4.83
CA CYS A 186 -20.80 48.37 -5.82
C CYS A 186 -19.96 47.26 -5.17
N ALA A 187 -20.07 47.06 -3.85
CA ALA A 187 -19.28 46.08 -3.12
C ALA A 187 -19.57 44.64 -3.57
N PRO A 188 -18.53 43.82 -3.84
CA PRO A 188 -18.71 42.43 -4.25
C PRO A 188 -19.29 41.62 -3.08
N LYS A 189 -20.35 40.85 -3.34
CA LYS A 189 -20.88 39.89 -2.35
C LYS A 189 -19.94 38.70 -2.24
N VAL A 190 -19.11 38.68 -1.20
CA VAL A 190 -18.16 37.60 -0.96
C VAL A 190 -18.84 36.43 -0.26
N ILE A 191 -18.89 35.27 -0.91
CA ILE A 191 -19.43 34.03 -0.33
C ILE A 191 -18.28 33.03 -0.22
N LEU A 192 -17.99 32.57 1.00
CA LEU A 192 -16.98 31.53 1.27
C LEU A 192 -17.64 30.14 1.26
N SER A 193 -16.93 29.12 0.76
CA SER A 193 -17.41 27.75 0.92
C SER A 193 -17.54 27.37 2.40
N SER A 194 -18.68 26.74 2.74
CA SER A 194 -18.99 26.39 4.14
C SER A 194 -17.93 25.46 4.75
N HIS A 195 -17.60 25.69 6.02
CA HIS A 195 -16.69 24.83 6.79
C HIS A 195 -17.19 23.37 6.86
N ASP A 196 -18.50 23.16 6.91
CA ASP A 196 -19.12 21.84 6.92
C ASP A 196 -18.82 21.05 5.64
N LEU A 197 -18.86 21.70 4.46
CA LEU A 197 -18.50 21.05 3.19
C LEU A 197 -17.04 20.56 3.20
N ARG A 198 -16.12 21.39 3.69
CA ARG A 198 -14.68 21.05 3.79
C ARG A 198 -14.44 19.90 4.75
N PHE A 199 -15.14 19.89 5.89
CA PHE A 199 -15.05 18.81 6.87
C PHE A 199 -15.60 17.48 6.34
N ARG A 200 -16.79 17.50 5.71
CA ARG A 200 -17.38 16.32 5.06
C ARG A 200 -16.46 15.77 3.97
N PHE A 201 -15.84 16.64 3.18
CA PHE A 201 -14.85 16.24 2.19
C PHE A 201 -13.63 15.56 2.83
N GLY A 202 -13.09 16.14 3.91
CA GLY A 202 -11.98 15.56 4.66
C GLY A 202 -12.28 14.16 5.17
N ILE A 203 -13.48 13.93 5.70
CA ILE A 203 -13.94 12.59 6.12
C ILE A 203 -14.01 11.65 4.91
N LEU A 204 -14.67 12.04 3.83
CA LEU A 204 -14.79 11.20 2.63
C LEU A 204 -13.41 10.82 2.08
N TRP A 205 -12.49 11.78 2.00
CA TRP A 205 -11.13 11.52 1.53
C TRP A 205 -10.35 10.59 2.47
N ALA A 206 -10.45 10.77 3.79
CA ALA A 206 -9.85 9.88 4.77
C ALA A 206 -10.41 8.45 4.66
N THR A 207 -11.72 8.29 4.46
CA THR A 207 -12.33 6.97 4.26
C THR A 207 -11.84 6.29 2.98
N LEU A 208 -11.67 7.04 1.88
CA LEU A 208 -11.10 6.51 0.63
C LEU A 208 -9.64 6.05 0.80
N LEU A 209 -8.83 6.81 1.54
CA LEU A 209 -7.46 6.42 1.87
C LEU A 209 -7.44 5.14 2.72
N LEU A 210 -8.29 5.08 3.75
CA LEU A 210 -8.42 3.90 4.59
C LEU A 210 -8.83 2.68 3.74
N LEU A 211 -9.85 2.80 2.90
CA LEU A 211 -10.26 1.74 1.98
C LEU A 211 -9.13 1.33 1.01
N GLY A 212 -8.33 2.28 0.54
CA GLY A 212 -7.13 2.01 -0.26
C GLY A 212 -6.10 1.17 0.49
N ILE A 213 -5.80 1.53 1.73
CA ILE A 213 -4.86 0.83 2.62
C ILE A 213 -5.37 -0.57 2.99
N PHE A 214 -6.68 -0.74 3.20
CA PHE A 214 -7.28 -2.04 3.54
C PHE A 214 -7.73 -2.87 2.33
N SER A 215 -7.54 -2.37 1.10
CA SER A 215 -8.02 -3.01 -0.13
C SER A 215 -7.55 -4.46 -0.32
N GLY A 216 -6.31 -4.79 0.08
CA GLY A 216 -5.79 -6.16 0.06
C GLY A 216 -6.52 -7.08 1.02
N TYR A 217 -6.79 -6.63 2.25
CA TYR A 217 -7.58 -7.42 3.22
C TYR A 217 -9.03 -7.60 2.78
N LEU A 218 -9.65 -6.58 2.17
CA LEU A 218 -11.01 -6.70 1.61
C LEU A 218 -11.10 -7.74 0.50
N LEU A 219 -10.05 -7.86 -0.33
CA LEU A 219 -9.95 -8.90 -1.36
C LEU A 219 -9.82 -10.30 -0.76
N ARG A 220 -9.12 -10.45 0.37
CA ARG A 220 -9.07 -11.72 1.12
C ARG A 220 -10.40 -12.04 1.78
N LEU A 221 -11.06 -11.04 2.35
CA LEU A 221 -12.38 -11.18 2.96
C LEU A 221 -13.40 -11.72 1.96
N ARG A 222 -13.34 -11.27 0.69
CA ARG A 222 -14.18 -11.82 -0.39
C ARG A 222 -14.08 -13.35 -0.48
N HIS A 223 -12.88 -13.92 -0.38
CA HIS A 223 -12.68 -15.37 -0.43
C HIS A 223 -13.34 -16.06 0.77
N ILE A 224 -13.15 -15.51 1.98
CA ILE A 224 -13.75 -16.03 3.22
C ILE A 224 -15.28 -16.01 3.14
N VAL A 225 -15.85 -14.89 2.68
CA VAL A 225 -17.31 -14.73 2.50
C VAL A 225 -17.86 -15.76 1.52
N VAL A 226 -17.21 -15.96 0.36
CA VAL A 226 -17.66 -16.96 -0.62
C VAL A 226 -17.51 -18.39 -0.07
N GLY A 227 -16.43 -18.66 0.68
CA GLY A 227 -16.24 -19.95 1.35
C GLY A 227 -17.32 -20.26 2.39
N PHE A 228 -17.81 -19.23 3.10
CA PHE A 228 -18.92 -19.34 4.04
C PHE A 228 -20.26 -19.66 3.36
N PHE A 229 -20.58 -18.98 2.25
CA PHE A 229 -21.83 -19.22 1.52
C PHE A 229 -21.85 -20.53 0.73
N TYR A 230 -20.68 -21.00 0.25
CA TYR A 230 -20.56 -22.20 -0.57
C TYR A 230 -19.60 -23.24 0.05
N PRO A 231 -19.93 -23.79 1.23
CA PRO A 231 -19.01 -24.64 2.00
C PRO A 231 -18.62 -25.91 1.25
N MET A 232 -19.55 -26.55 0.53
CA MET A 232 -19.27 -27.78 -0.22
C MET A 232 -18.35 -27.54 -1.43
N ALA A 233 -18.43 -26.37 -2.06
CA ALA A 233 -17.48 -26.00 -3.11
C ALA A 233 -16.11 -25.68 -2.52
N HIS A 234 -16.06 -24.93 -1.42
CA HIS A 234 -14.84 -24.61 -0.70
C HIS A 234 -14.06 -25.86 -0.25
N GLN A 235 -14.75 -26.85 0.34
CA GLN A 235 -14.11 -28.12 0.75
C GLN A 235 -13.49 -28.87 -0.43
N ARG A 236 -14.24 -29.02 -1.55
CA ARG A 236 -13.73 -29.66 -2.77
C ARG A 236 -12.48 -28.96 -3.29
N ARG A 237 -12.47 -27.62 -3.25
CA ARG A 237 -11.32 -26.79 -3.69
C ARG A 237 -10.10 -26.98 -2.80
N GLN A 238 -10.28 -27.07 -1.48
CA GLN A 238 -9.19 -27.36 -0.56
C GLN A 238 -8.60 -28.76 -0.76
N VAL A 239 -9.43 -29.77 -1.04
CA VAL A 239 -8.97 -31.12 -1.39
C VAL A 239 -8.20 -31.13 -2.71
N HIS A 240 -8.72 -30.42 -3.72
CA HIS A 240 -8.04 -30.27 -5.02
C HIS A 240 -6.67 -29.60 -4.87
N LEU A 241 -6.59 -28.49 -4.12
CA LEU A 241 -5.33 -27.80 -3.83
C LEU A 241 -4.34 -28.74 -3.15
N TYR A 242 -4.79 -29.51 -2.15
CA TYR A 242 -3.95 -30.49 -1.45
C TYR A 242 -3.39 -31.52 -2.42
N ASN A 243 -4.23 -32.15 -3.24
CA ASN A 243 -3.80 -33.20 -4.16
C ASN A 243 -2.84 -32.67 -5.24
N THR A 244 -3.13 -31.48 -5.77
CA THR A 244 -2.26 -30.81 -6.76
C THR A 244 -0.90 -30.48 -6.16
N MET A 245 -0.85 -29.93 -4.93
CA MET A 245 0.40 -29.67 -4.24
C MET A 245 1.17 -30.95 -3.91
N LEU A 246 0.48 -32.01 -3.49
CA LEU A 246 1.10 -33.30 -3.17
C LEU A 246 1.76 -33.89 -4.43
N ALA A 247 1.06 -33.86 -5.56
CA ALA A 247 1.58 -34.31 -6.84
C ALA A 247 2.78 -33.47 -7.32
N ASN A 248 2.71 -32.13 -7.17
CA ASN A 248 3.82 -31.23 -7.46
C ASN A 248 5.04 -31.58 -6.60
N ARG A 249 4.87 -31.75 -5.28
CA ARG A 249 5.97 -32.07 -4.37
C ARG A 249 6.60 -33.43 -4.69
N MET A 250 5.79 -34.44 -5.04
CA MET A 250 6.31 -35.74 -5.45
C MET A 250 7.14 -35.64 -6.73
N ARG A 251 6.67 -34.88 -7.72
CA ARG A 251 7.44 -34.58 -8.93
C ARG A 251 8.77 -33.88 -8.62
N ASP A 252 8.73 -32.85 -7.77
CA ASP A 252 9.94 -32.11 -7.38
C ASP A 252 10.94 -32.99 -6.65
N LEU A 253 10.47 -33.88 -5.77
CA LEU A 253 11.34 -34.82 -5.06
C LEU A 253 12.01 -35.82 -6.01
N ASN A 254 11.25 -36.37 -6.97
CA ASN A 254 11.81 -37.26 -7.99
C ASN A 254 12.84 -36.54 -8.88
N THR A 255 12.55 -35.31 -9.29
CA THR A 255 13.50 -34.48 -10.04
C THR A 255 14.77 -34.23 -9.23
N ASN A 256 14.64 -33.87 -7.96
CA ASN A 256 15.79 -33.64 -7.07
C ASN A 256 16.62 -34.92 -6.85
N ARG A 257 15.98 -36.09 -6.79
CA ARG A 257 16.67 -37.39 -6.75
C ARG A 257 17.50 -37.63 -8.01
N ASN A 258 16.93 -37.38 -9.19
CA ASN A 258 17.66 -37.54 -10.45
C ASN A 258 18.83 -36.56 -10.56
N LEU A 259 18.64 -35.31 -10.13
CA LEU A 259 19.71 -34.32 -10.05
C LEU A 259 20.80 -34.72 -9.07
N LEU A 260 20.45 -35.32 -7.93
CA LEU A 260 21.42 -35.85 -6.98
C LEU A 260 22.30 -36.94 -7.62
N VAL A 261 21.68 -37.91 -8.33
CA VAL A 261 22.41 -38.96 -9.04
C VAL A 261 23.35 -38.37 -10.10
N GLN A 262 22.91 -37.34 -10.80
CA GLN A 262 23.76 -36.63 -11.75
C GLN A 262 24.98 -35.96 -11.06
N ARG A 263 24.77 -35.28 -9.92
CA ARG A 263 25.85 -34.64 -9.17
C ARG A 263 26.89 -35.64 -8.64
N VAL A 264 26.45 -36.84 -8.26
CA VAL A 264 27.33 -37.97 -7.89
C VAL A 264 28.18 -38.39 -9.09
N LYS A 265 27.56 -38.63 -10.25
CA LYS A 265 28.28 -39.00 -11.49
C LYS A 265 29.32 -37.96 -11.92
N GLU A 266 29.03 -36.68 -11.68
CA GLU A 266 29.94 -35.56 -12.00
C GLU A 266 31.01 -35.31 -10.92
N ASN A 267 31.06 -36.11 -9.85
CA ASN A 267 31.93 -35.93 -8.67
C ASN A 267 31.79 -34.52 -8.01
N ARG A 268 30.61 -33.90 -8.12
CA ARG A 268 30.33 -32.55 -7.60
C ARG A 268 29.68 -32.55 -6.22
N LEU A 269 29.14 -33.69 -5.77
CA LEU A 269 28.36 -33.78 -4.54
C LEU A 269 29.16 -33.33 -3.31
N GLN A 270 30.39 -33.83 -3.13
CA GLN A 270 31.24 -33.46 -1.99
C GLN A 270 31.54 -31.96 -1.94
N HIS A 271 31.75 -31.32 -3.09
CA HIS A 271 32.01 -29.90 -3.16
C HIS A 271 30.79 -29.08 -2.74
N GLU A 272 29.59 -29.45 -3.23
CA GLU A 272 28.34 -28.78 -2.82
C GLU A 272 28.05 -28.95 -1.32
N VAL A 273 28.26 -30.15 -0.77
CA VAL A 273 28.08 -30.42 0.67
C VAL A 273 28.96 -29.50 1.51
N ARG A 274 30.23 -29.35 1.15
CA ARG A 274 31.17 -28.44 1.84
C ARG A 274 30.76 -26.97 1.76
N LEU A 275 30.05 -26.55 0.71
CA LEU A 275 29.54 -25.19 0.61
C LEU A 275 28.28 -25.00 1.47
N LEU A 276 27.38 -26.00 1.48
CA LEU A 276 26.12 -25.94 2.20
C LEU A 276 26.26 -26.17 3.71
N SER A 277 27.28 -26.91 4.14
CA SER A 277 27.55 -27.17 5.57
C SER A 277 28.30 -26.04 6.27
N LYS A 278 28.82 -25.04 5.53
CA LYS A 278 29.46 -23.88 6.14
C LYS A 278 28.44 -23.08 6.96
N PRO A 279 28.72 -22.84 8.26
CA PRO A 279 27.86 -21.99 9.08
C PRO A 279 27.83 -20.57 8.51
N SER A 280 26.75 -19.84 8.80
CA SER A 280 26.72 -18.41 8.48
C SER A 280 27.81 -17.67 9.25
N MET A 281 28.40 -16.62 8.67
CA MET A 281 29.46 -15.81 9.31
C MET A 281 29.10 -15.38 10.74
N ILE A 282 27.82 -15.10 11.00
CA ILE A 282 27.32 -14.70 12.32
C ILE A 282 27.33 -15.88 13.31
N ALA A 283 27.03 -17.09 12.86
CA ALA A 283 27.09 -18.30 13.68
C ALA A 283 28.53 -18.70 14.02
N GLU A 284 29.50 -18.33 13.18
CA GLU A 284 30.93 -18.53 13.42
C GLU A 284 31.49 -17.55 14.46
N VAL A 285 31.10 -16.27 14.39
CA VAL A 285 31.58 -15.22 15.30
C VAL A 285 30.89 -15.27 16.68
N ALA A 286 29.59 -15.57 16.74
CA ALA A 286 28.82 -15.50 17.97
C ALA A 286 27.79 -16.65 18.09
N PRO A 287 28.21 -17.88 18.45
CA PRO A 287 27.35 -19.06 18.46
C PRO A 287 26.20 -18.98 19.47
N LYS A 288 26.41 -18.32 20.62
CA LYS A 288 25.35 -18.10 21.63
C LYS A 288 24.26 -17.16 21.11
N LEU A 289 24.65 -16.06 20.45
CA LEU A 289 23.72 -15.10 19.86
C LEU A 289 22.97 -15.70 18.68
N ALA A 290 23.66 -16.48 17.84
CA ALA A 290 23.04 -17.19 16.72
C ALA A 290 22.01 -18.23 17.20
N LYS A 291 22.24 -18.89 18.34
CA LYS A 291 21.28 -19.81 18.96
C LYS A 291 20.06 -19.09 19.51
N VAL A 292 20.26 -17.95 20.18
CA VAL A 292 19.16 -17.10 20.70
C VAL A 292 18.29 -16.55 19.57
N LEU A 293 18.92 -16.11 18.47
CA LEU A 293 18.23 -15.55 17.31
C LEU A 293 17.72 -16.60 16.30
N ARG A 294 17.85 -17.90 16.60
CA ARG A 294 17.47 -19.02 15.70
C ARG A 294 18.09 -18.89 14.28
N LEU A 295 19.32 -18.43 14.22
CA LEU A 295 20.06 -18.20 12.96
C LEU A 295 20.80 -19.45 12.47
N THR A 296 20.85 -20.52 13.27
CA THR A 296 21.39 -21.82 12.86
C THR A 296 20.36 -22.55 12.00
N LYS A 297 20.54 -22.54 10.69
CA LYS A 297 19.66 -23.24 9.74
C LYS A 297 20.48 -24.22 8.90
N GLY A 298 19.99 -25.44 8.75
CA GLY A 298 20.54 -26.44 7.83
C GLY A 298 19.88 -26.31 6.45
N THR A 299 20.67 -26.44 5.38
CA THR A 299 20.14 -26.45 4.01
C THR A 299 20.21 -27.86 3.45
N CYS A 300 19.08 -28.39 2.99
CA CYS A 300 19.00 -29.76 2.51
C CYS A 300 19.84 -29.92 1.23
N VAL A 301 20.78 -30.86 1.20
CA VAL A 301 21.61 -31.11 0.00
C VAL A 301 20.76 -31.54 -1.23
N ILE A 302 19.60 -32.16 -0.98
CA ILE A 302 18.72 -32.71 -2.03
C ILE A 302 17.81 -31.63 -2.59
N CYS A 303 16.91 -31.07 -1.75
CA CYS A 303 15.90 -30.11 -2.19
C CYS A 303 16.29 -28.64 -2.00
N ARG A 304 17.46 -28.36 -1.42
CA ARG A 304 17.96 -27.01 -1.11
C ARG A 304 17.04 -26.15 -0.26
N ASP A 305 16.10 -26.77 0.46
CA ASP A 305 15.27 -26.06 1.42
C ASP A 305 16.02 -25.86 2.73
N THR A 306 15.85 -24.68 3.33
CA THR A 306 16.55 -24.26 4.53
C THR A 306 15.61 -24.34 5.73
N ARG A 307 15.99 -25.14 6.74
CA ARG A 307 15.17 -25.42 7.93
C ARG A 307 15.99 -25.36 9.21
N GLU A 308 15.30 -25.19 10.34
CA GLU A 308 15.95 -25.30 11.65
C GLU A 308 16.41 -26.76 11.87
N PRO A 309 17.64 -26.99 12.35
CA PRO A 309 18.15 -28.33 12.66
C PRO A 309 17.39 -28.91 13.86
N GLY A 310 16.87 -30.13 13.74
CA GLY A 310 16.01 -30.75 14.76
C GLY A 310 15.17 -31.90 14.21
N SER A 311 13.93 -32.02 14.66
CA SER A 311 13.02 -33.15 14.35
C SER A 311 12.61 -33.29 12.88
N GLU A 312 12.90 -32.31 12.04
CA GLU A 312 12.52 -32.30 10.62
C GLU A 312 13.71 -32.58 9.68
N MET A 313 14.93 -32.59 10.21
CA MET A 313 16.15 -32.63 9.42
C MET A 313 17.27 -33.39 10.11
N TYR A 314 17.81 -34.39 9.42
CA TYR A 314 19.02 -35.10 9.84
C TYR A 314 20.27 -34.32 9.42
N ILE A 315 21.26 -34.23 10.31
CA ILE A 315 22.57 -33.67 10.04
C ILE A 315 23.61 -34.73 10.35
N CYS A 316 24.39 -35.10 9.34
CA CYS A 316 25.46 -36.06 9.50
C CYS A 316 26.59 -35.48 10.37
N PRO A 317 27.04 -36.20 11.42
CA PRO A 317 28.11 -35.73 12.29
C PRO A 317 29.46 -35.63 11.56
N VAL A 318 29.71 -36.49 10.58
CA VAL A 318 30.98 -36.58 9.84
C VAL A 318 31.19 -35.38 8.91
N ASP A 319 30.18 -35.06 8.11
CA ASP A 319 30.33 -34.09 7.00
C ASP A 319 29.53 -32.81 7.17
N GLY A 320 28.71 -32.72 8.22
CA GLY A 320 27.73 -31.65 8.38
C GLY A 320 26.67 -31.63 7.27
N CYS A 321 26.55 -32.72 6.50
CA CYS A 321 25.57 -32.84 5.43
C CYS A 321 24.17 -32.90 6.02
N ALA A 322 23.32 -31.95 5.61
CA ALA A 322 21.97 -31.84 6.12
C ALA A 322 20.96 -32.40 5.09
N THR A 323 20.07 -33.29 5.53
CA THR A 323 18.99 -33.89 4.73
C THR A 323 17.66 -33.78 5.45
N CYS A 324 16.63 -33.26 4.79
CA CYS A 324 15.29 -33.26 5.40
C CYS A 324 14.68 -34.67 5.35
N HIS A 325 13.90 -35.04 6.36
CA HIS A 325 13.35 -36.40 6.46
C HIS A 325 12.47 -36.79 5.27
N GLN A 326 11.78 -35.82 4.65
CA GLN A 326 10.97 -36.08 3.46
C GLN A 326 11.82 -36.49 2.26
N CYS A 327 12.96 -35.83 2.03
CA CYS A 327 13.89 -36.24 0.97
C CYS A 327 14.61 -37.54 1.32
N GLN A 328 14.92 -37.75 2.60
CA GLN A 328 15.59 -38.95 3.08
C GLN A 328 14.77 -40.21 2.85
N ARG A 329 13.48 -40.21 3.21
CA ARG A 329 12.55 -41.34 3.03
C ARG A 329 12.45 -41.86 1.59
N ILE A 330 12.79 -41.05 0.60
CA ILE A 330 12.78 -41.44 -0.82
C ILE A 330 14.06 -42.19 -1.22
N ILE A 331 15.15 -41.97 -0.49
CA ILE A 331 16.46 -42.56 -0.77
C ILE A 331 16.68 -43.80 0.10
N SER A 332 16.46 -43.68 1.41
CA SER A 332 16.60 -44.77 2.38
C SER A 332 15.54 -44.67 3.47
N ASN A 333 15.12 -45.81 3.99
CA ASN A 333 14.27 -45.89 5.17
C ASN A 333 15.03 -45.59 6.46
N ASP A 334 16.36 -45.63 6.42
CA ASP A 334 17.20 -45.41 7.60
C ASP A 334 17.32 -43.91 7.92
N PRO A 335 16.94 -43.48 9.14
CA PRO A 335 16.93 -42.07 9.54
C PRO A 335 18.33 -41.48 9.74
N GLU A 336 19.37 -42.30 9.81
CA GLU A 336 20.76 -41.88 9.94
C GLU A 336 21.56 -41.99 8.63
N PHE A 337 20.88 -42.33 7.54
CA PHE A 337 21.50 -42.47 6.23
C PHE A 337 21.99 -41.12 5.67
N CYS A 338 23.30 -41.02 5.42
CA CYS A 338 23.92 -39.87 4.77
C CYS A 338 24.36 -40.22 3.35
N VAL A 339 23.72 -39.59 2.36
CA VAL A 339 24.08 -39.75 0.93
C VAL A 339 25.54 -39.33 0.66
N ALA A 340 26.02 -38.28 1.33
CA ALA A 340 27.36 -37.76 1.12
C ALA A 340 28.45 -38.70 1.65
N CYS A 341 28.18 -39.47 2.71
CA CYS A 341 29.16 -40.42 3.23
C CYS A 341 29.28 -41.65 2.34
N VAL A 342 28.20 -42.07 1.67
CA VAL A 342 28.22 -43.19 0.71
C VAL A 342 29.06 -42.86 -0.53
N ASP A 343 29.04 -41.61 -0.97
CA ASP A 343 29.83 -41.11 -2.10
C ASP A 343 31.34 -40.96 -1.77
N ARG A 344 31.74 -41.07 -0.50
CA ARG A 344 33.14 -40.90 -0.08
C ARG A 344 33.95 -42.19 -0.13
N ASN A 345 35.24 -42.03 -0.40
CA ASN A 345 36.22 -43.09 -0.22
C ASN A 345 36.43 -43.40 1.27
N GLU A 346 36.58 -44.69 1.60
CA GLU A 346 36.69 -45.22 2.96
C GLU A 346 37.81 -44.53 3.80
N ALA A 347 38.97 -44.28 3.19
CA ALA A 347 40.09 -43.58 3.83
C ALA A 347 39.80 -42.11 4.22
N SER A 348 38.85 -41.45 3.56
CA SER A 348 38.45 -40.07 3.90
C SER A 348 37.43 -40.01 5.04
N ILE A 349 36.71 -41.11 5.28
CA ILE A 349 35.74 -41.24 6.37
C ILE A 349 36.49 -41.46 7.69
N THR A 350 37.52 -42.31 7.69
CA THR A 350 38.34 -42.59 8.88
C THR A 350 39.07 -41.34 9.40
N ASP A 351 39.63 -40.50 8.53
CA ASP A 351 40.23 -39.21 8.91
C ASP A 351 39.23 -38.24 9.54
N ALA A 352 38.01 -38.14 8.97
CA ALA A 352 36.96 -37.28 9.50
C ALA A 352 36.45 -37.76 10.88
N LEU A 353 36.28 -39.08 11.06
CA LEU A 353 35.93 -39.67 12.35
C LEU A 353 37.03 -39.42 13.41
N GLY A 354 38.31 -39.56 13.03
CA GLY A 354 39.42 -39.25 13.92
C GLY A 354 39.42 -37.79 14.39
N LYS A 355 39.12 -36.84 13.50
CA LYS A 355 38.97 -35.41 13.85
C LYS A 355 37.81 -35.16 14.81
N LEU A 356 36.67 -35.81 14.60
CA LEU A 356 35.53 -35.70 15.53
C LEU A 356 35.86 -36.26 16.91
N GLU A 357 36.55 -37.40 16.97
CA GLU A 357 36.97 -38.01 18.23
C GLU A 357 37.94 -37.10 19.00
N GLN A 358 38.88 -36.45 18.29
CA GLN A 358 39.75 -35.44 18.88
C GLN A 358 38.97 -34.22 19.39
N ILE A 359 37.99 -33.73 18.63
CA ILE A 359 37.13 -32.61 19.07
C ILE A 359 36.35 -33.01 20.33
N TYR A 360 35.79 -34.22 20.39
CA TYR A 360 35.08 -34.72 21.58
C TYR A 360 36.01 -34.85 22.79
N LYS A 361 37.20 -35.45 22.62
CA LYS A 361 38.22 -35.55 23.68
C LYS A 361 38.64 -34.17 24.19
N ASN A 362 38.79 -33.19 23.29
CA ASN A 362 39.14 -31.81 23.66
C ASN A 362 37.97 -31.03 24.29
N ARG A 363 36.73 -31.49 24.16
CA ARG A 363 35.53 -30.85 24.76
C ARG A 363 35.20 -31.38 26.16
N SER A 364 35.73 -32.55 26.52
CA SER A 364 35.53 -33.19 27.83
C SER A 364 36.36 -32.68 29.03
N PRO A 365 37.34 -31.75 28.94
CA PRO A 365 38.12 -31.37 30.13
C PRO A 365 37.43 -30.36 31.08
N ASN A 366 36.16 -30.00 30.87
CA ASN A 366 35.43 -29.01 31.71
C ASN A 366 34.17 -29.57 32.40
N LEU A 367 34.11 -30.88 32.66
CA LEU A 367 33.15 -31.47 33.62
C LEU A 367 33.91 -32.19 34.74
N THR A 368 34.56 -31.40 35.59
CA THR A 368 34.89 -31.75 36.98
C THR A 368 34.76 -30.48 37.81
#